data_AF-A0A0X2NPP2-F1
#
_entry.id   AF-A0A0X2NPP2-F1
#
_cell.length_a   1.000
_cell.length_b   1.000
_cell.length_c   1.000
_cell.angle_alpha   90.00
_cell.angle_beta   90.00
_cell.angle_gamma   90.00
#
_symmetry.space_group_name_H-M   'P 1'
#
loop_
_entity.id
_entity.type
_entity.pdbx_description
1 polymer ?
#
loop_
_entity_poly.entity_id
_entity_poly.type
_entity_poly.pdbx_seq_one_letter_code
_entity_poly.pdbx_strand_id
1 'polypeptide(L)'
;MGSGDFGIEPTAVEQAAGELTGYGDRMEAAGRLLQVTGVAPPNALPGGLVAKALAVAATTMSRSVAGEGAATCATAGSLRTFVATVCTAETEAATDLEGAAS
;
A
#
# COMPACT_ATOMS: atom_id res chain seq x y z
N MET A 1 13.54 -10.58 -20.79
CA MET A 1 12.87 -10.54 -19.48
C MET A 1 12.93 -11.97 -18.98
N GLY A 2 13.97 -12.29 -18.22
CA GLY A 2 14.22 -13.64 -17.72
C GLY A 2 13.95 -13.65 -16.22
N SER A 3 13.38 -14.75 -15.71
CA SER A 3 13.47 -15.09 -14.30
C SER A 3 14.93 -14.99 -13.85
N GLY A 4 15.18 -14.39 -12.68
CA GLY A 4 16.49 -14.46 -12.04
C GLY A 4 16.87 -15.93 -11.76
N ASP A 5 18.14 -16.16 -11.42
CA ASP A 5 18.71 -17.51 -11.28
C ASP A 5 17.95 -18.39 -10.26
N PHE A 6 17.19 -17.78 -9.34
CA PHE A 6 16.33 -18.50 -8.39
C PHE A 6 14.90 -18.76 -8.88
N GLY A 7 14.58 -18.48 -10.14
CA GLY A 7 13.23 -18.65 -10.69
C GLY A 7 12.23 -17.60 -10.21
N ILE A 8 12.70 -16.55 -9.56
CA ILE A 8 11.91 -15.38 -9.14
C ILE A 8 12.04 -14.31 -10.23
N GLU A 9 10.97 -13.58 -10.50
CA GLU A 9 11.00 -12.45 -11.45
C GLU A 9 10.89 -11.12 -10.69
N PRO A 10 12.02 -10.52 -10.26
CA PRO A 10 12.06 -9.24 -9.55
C PRO A 10 11.19 -8.15 -10.16
N THR A 11 11.17 -8.05 -11.49
CA THR A 11 10.40 -7.05 -12.23
C THR A 11 8.89 -7.22 -12.06
N ALA A 12 8.39 -8.46 -12.03
CA ALA A 12 6.98 -8.73 -11.82
C ALA A 12 6.55 -8.39 -10.38
N VAL A 13 7.40 -8.68 -9.40
CA VAL A 13 7.15 -8.35 -7.99
C VAL A 13 7.19 -6.84 -7.75
N GLU A 14 8.13 -6.12 -8.37
CA GLU A 14 8.18 -4.66 -8.33
C GLU A 14 6.95 -4.02 -8.98
N GLN A 15 6.47 -4.57 -10.09
CA GLN A 15 5.22 -4.11 -10.71
C GLN A 15 4.04 -4.28 -9.74
N ALA A 16 3.89 -5.46 -9.13
CA ALA A 16 2.84 -5.70 -8.15
C ALA A 16 2.95 -4.76 -6.93
N ALA A 17 4.16 -4.48 -6.45
CA ALA A 17 4.39 -3.50 -5.41
C ALA A 17 3.96 -2.08 -5.83
N GLY A 18 4.25 -1.68 -7.08
CA GLY A 18 3.80 -0.41 -7.66
C GLY A 18 2.27 -0.30 -7.70
N GLU A 19 1.59 -1.36 -8.14
CA GLU A 19 0.12 -1.42 -8.18
C GLU A 19 -0.47 -1.28 -6.77
N LEU A 20 0.07 -1.99 -5.78
CA LEU A 20 -0.37 -1.91 -4.38
C LEU A 20 -0.15 -0.51 -3.80
N THR A 21 0.98 0.16 -4.08
CA THR A 21 1.18 1.56 -3.69
C THR A 21 0.09 2.45 -4.29
N GLY A 22 -0.21 2.33 -5.58
CA GLY A 22 -1.28 3.10 -6.22
C GLY A 22 -2.67 2.81 -5.67
N TYR A 23 -2.97 1.58 -5.23
CA TYR A 23 -4.20 1.27 -4.52
C TYR A 23 -4.24 1.91 -3.13
N GLY A 24 -3.17 1.78 -2.35
CA GLY A 24 -3.08 2.36 -1.01
C GLY A 24 -3.27 3.88 -1.01
N ASP A 25 -2.61 4.59 -1.94
CA ASP A 25 -2.73 6.04 -2.10
C ASP A 25 -4.16 6.47 -2.44
N ARG A 26 -4.85 5.71 -3.32
CA ARG A 26 -6.26 5.99 -3.68
C ARG A 26 -7.20 5.78 -2.49
N MET A 27 -6.95 4.76 -1.68
CA MET A 27 -7.73 4.52 -0.46
C MET A 27 -7.51 5.66 0.55
N GLU A 28 -6.27 6.09 0.77
CA GLU A 28 -5.98 7.23 1.65
C GLU A 28 -6.70 8.50 1.16
N ALA A 29 -6.64 8.79 -0.15
CA ALA A 29 -7.33 9.93 -0.74
C ALA A 29 -8.85 9.85 -0.56
N ALA A 30 -9.45 8.67 -0.76
CA ALA A 30 -10.89 8.45 -0.55
C ALA A 30 -11.28 8.63 0.93
N GLY A 31 -10.46 8.13 1.86
CA GLY A 31 -10.64 8.32 3.29
C GLY A 31 -10.63 9.80 3.67
N ARG A 32 -9.71 10.59 3.13
CA ARG A 32 -9.66 12.05 3.35
C ARG A 32 -10.88 12.77 2.76
N LEU A 33 -11.33 12.36 1.57
CA LEU A 33 -12.51 12.94 0.91
C LEU A 33 -13.77 12.81 1.78
N LEU A 34 -13.97 11.66 2.44
CA LEU A 34 -15.12 11.42 3.31
C LEU A 34 -15.24 12.41 4.48
N GLN A 35 -14.12 12.96 4.97
CA GLN A 35 -14.16 13.99 6.02
C GLN A 35 -14.67 15.34 5.50
N VAL A 36 -14.50 15.60 4.20
CA VAL A 36 -14.85 16.87 3.56
C VAL A 36 -16.25 16.81 2.95
N THR A 37 -16.58 15.73 2.25
CA THR A 37 -17.83 15.62 1.48
C THR A 37 -18.87 14.72 2.16
N GLY A 38 -18.46 13.88 3.11
CA GLY A 38 -19.34 12.92 3.79
C GLY A 38 -20.06 13.48 5.01
N VAL A 39 -19.83 14.75 5.36
CA VAL A 39 -20.40 15.38 6.57
C VAL A 39 -21.40 16.47 6.18
N ALA A 40 -22.66 16.25 6.53
CA ALA A 40 -23.68 17.29 6.38
C ALA A 40 -23.38 18.48 7.32
N PRO A 41 -23.62 19.74 6.89
CA PRO A 41 -23.49 20.89 7.78
C PRO A 41 -24.30 20.71 9.07
N PRO A 42 -23.81 21.19 10.23
CA PRO A 42 -24.50 20.99 11.52
C PRO A 42 -25.94 21.52 11.56
N ASN A 43 -26.24 22.52 10.74
CA ASN A 43 -27.56 23.14 10.58
C ASN A 43 -28.42 22.51 9.47
N ALA A 44 -27.91 21.51 8.74
CA ALA A 44 -28.64 20.88 7.64
C ALA A 44 -29.80 19.98 8.12
N LEU A 45 -29.82 19.61 9.41
CA LEU A 45 -30.84 18.72 9.98
C LEU A 45 -31.42 19.29 11.29
N PRO A 46 -32.76 19.24 11.49
CA PRO A 46 -33.40 19.68 12.73
C PRO A 46 -32.80 18.99 13.96
N GLY A 47 -32.46 19.78 14.98
CA GLY A 47 -31.94 19.27 16.26
C GLY A 47 -30.46 18.85 16.27
N GLY A 48 -29.74 18.90 15.15
CA GLY A 48 -28.27 18.75 15.08
C GLY A 48 -27.66 17.40 15.50
N LEU A 49 -28.41 16.52 16.17
CA LEU A 49 -27.95 15.20 16.63
C LEU A 49 -27.64 14.27 15.46
N VAL A 50 -28.48 14.27 14.42
CA VAL A 50 -28.26 13.44 13.23
C VAL A 50 -27.01 13.90 12.46
N ALA A 51 -26.80 15.21 12.33
CA ALA A 51 -25.58 15.74 11.70
C ALA A 51 -24.31 15.34 12.48
N LYS A 52 -24.37 15.34 13.83
CA LYS A 52 -23.26 14.83 14.67
C LYS A 52 -23.01 13.33 14.45
N ALA A 53 -24.07 12.51 14.40
CA ALA A 53 -23.94 11.08 14.15
C ALA A 53 -23.30 10.79 12.78
N LEU A 54 -23.71 11.52 11.74
CA LEU A 54 -23.11 11.44 10.40
C LEU A 54 -21.64 11.84 10.40
N ALA A 55 -21.27 12.91 11.12
CA ALA A 55 -19.88 13.33 11.27
C ALA A 55 -19.00 12.26 11.94
N VAL A 56 -19.51 11.59 12.98
CA VAL A 56 -18.82 10.48 13.66
C VAL A 56 -18.67 9.27 12.73
N ALA A 57 -19.72 8.92 11.98
CA ALA A 57 -19.67 7.84 11.01
C ALA A 57 -18.64 8.12 9.90
N ALA A 58 -18.66 9.33 9.31
CA ALA A 58 -17.70 9.74 8.30
C ALA A 58 -16.26 9.72 8.81
N THR A 59 -16.02 10.20 10.04
CA THR A 59 -14.70 10.15 10.70
C THR A 59 -14.22 8.72 10.91
N THR A 60 -15.13 7.83 11.30
CA THR A 60 -14.79 6.41 11.54
C THR A 60 -14.43 5.70 10.24
N MET A 61 -15.23 5.89 9.19
CA MET A 61 -14.96 5.33 7.86
C MET A 61 -13.69 5.90 7.26
N SER A 62 -13.48 7.22 7.38
CA SER A 62 -12.25 7.87 6.94
C SER A 62 -10.99 7.22 7.54
N ARG A 63 -10.98 6.97 8.86
CA ARG A 63 -9.85 6.31 9.53
C ARG A 63 -9.68 4.87 9.08
N SER A 64 -10.78 4.13 8.90
CA SER A 64 -10.73 2.74 8.44
C SER A 64 -10.07 2.64 7.06
N VAL A 65 -10.58 3.42 6.09
CA VAL A 65 -10.08 3.40 4.71
C VAL A 65 -8.64 3.91 4.62
N ALA A 66 -8.28 4.96 5.36
CA ALA A 66 -6.90 5.43 5.41
C ALA A 66 -5.95 4.39 6.03
N GLY A 67 -6.40 3.66 7.06
CA GLY A 67 -5.65 2.57 7.68
C GLY A 67 -5.40 1.40 6.73
N GLU A 68 -6.41 0.99 5.97
CA GLU A 68 -6.28 -0.04 4.94
C GLU A 68 -5.34 0.40 3.81
N GLY A 69 -5.41 1.67 3.40
CA GLY A 69 -4.47 2.23 2.42
C GLY A 69 -3.02 2.19 2.90
N ALA A 70 -2.78 2.61 4.15
CA ALA A 70 -1.46 2.56 4.76
C ALA A 70 -0.92 1.11 4.89
N ALA A 71 -1.77 0.17 5.29
CA ALA A 71 -1.40 -1.24 5.36
C ALA A 71 -1.02 -1.80 3.98
N THR A 72 -1.78 -1.43 2.93
CA THR A 72 -1.49 -1.82 1.54
C THR A 72 -0.14 -1.26 1.07
N CYS A 73 0.16 0.00 1.36
CA CYS A 73 1.46 0.60 1.07
C CYS A 73 2.60 -0.07 1.85
N ALA A 74 2.36 -0.48 3.09
CA ALA A 74 3.34 -1.24 3.87
C ALA A 74 3.64 -2.62 3.23
N THR A 75 2.61 -3.33 2.76
CA THR A 75 2.79 -4.59 2.01
C THR A 75 3.59 -4.38 0.74
N ALA A 76 3.34 -3.31 -0.02
CA ALA A 76 4.16 -2.94 -1.17
C ALA A 76 5.64 -2.73 -0.78
N GLY A 77 5.89 -2.07 0.36
CA GLY A 77 7.24 -1.93 0.91
C GLY A 77 7.90 -3.27 1.20
N SER A 78 7.17 -4.21 1.83
CA SER A 78 7.69 -5.57 2.08
C SER A 78 8.04 -6.32 0.80
N LEU A 79 7.27 -6.16 -0.28
CA LEU A 79 7.58 -6.77 -1.58
C LEU A 79 8.88 -6.22 -2.18
N ARG A 80 9.12 -4.90 -2.08
CA ARG A 80 10.39 -4.30 -2.54
C ARG A 80 11.59 -4.78 -1.73
N THR A 81 11.43 -4.89 -0.41
CA THR A 81 12.47 -5.48 0.45
C THR A 81 12.76 -6.92 0.05
N PHE A 82 11.72 -7.71 -0.25
CA PHE A 82 11.90 -9.08 -0.75
C PHE A 82 12.69 -9.11 -2.07
N VAL A 83 12.34 -8.26 -3.04
CA VAL A 83 13.08 -8.14 -4.29
C VAL A 83 14.55 -7.78 -4.06
N ALA A 84 14.84 -6.81 -3.19
CA ALA A 84 16.21 -6.44 -2.86
C ALA A 84 17.00 -7.63 -2.28
N THR A 85 16.39 -8.41 -1.38
CA THR A 85 17.02 -9.62 -0.83
C THR A 85 17.31 -10.67 -1.90
N VAL A 86 16.39 -10.88 -2.84
CA VAL A 86 16.58 -11.82 -3.96
C VAL A 86 17.76 -11.39 -4.83
N CYS A 87 17.81 -10.13 -5.25
CA CYS A 87 18.92 -9.62 -6.07
C CYS A 87 20.28 -9.72 -5.37
N THR A 88 20.33 -9.44 -4.07
CA THR A 88 21.55 -9.61 -3.26
C THR A 88 21.98 -11.08 -3.25
N ALA A 89 21.06 -12.00 -2.97
CA ALA A 89 21.37 -13.43 -2.92
C ALA A 89 21.82 -13.98 -4.29
N GLU A 90 21.24 -13.50 -5.40
CA GLU A 90 21.68 -13.88 -6.76
C GLU A 90 23.10 -13.37 -7.05
N THR A 91 23.41 -12.14 -6.61
CA THR A 91 24.76 -11.56 -6.77
C THR A 91 25.81 -12.33 -5.95
N GLU A 92 25.48 -12.69 -4.71
CA GLU A 92 26.35 -13.48 -3.83
C GLU A 92 26.59 -14.87 -4.44
N ALA A 93 25.53 -15.55 -4.89
CA ALA A 93 25.65 -16.86 -5.52
C ALA A 93 26.51 -16.84 -6.79
N ALA A 94 26.35 -15.82 -7.63
CA ALA A 94 27.18 -15.65 -8.84
C ALA A 94 28.67 -15.44 -8.49
N THR A 95 28.96 -14.67 -7.44
CA THR A 95 30.32 -14.41 -6.98
C THR A 95 30.99 -15.67 -6.44
N ASP A 96 30.25 -16.46 -5.65
CA ASP A 96 30.75 -17.74 -5.11
C ASP A 96 31.03 -18.77 -6.22
N LEU A 97 30.21 -18.79 -7.27
CA LEU A 97 30.39 -19.65 -8.45
C LEU A 97 31.65 -19.28 -9.24
N GLU A 98 31.92 -17.99 -9.46
CA GLU A 98 33.14 -17.53 -10.13
C GLU A 98 34.40 -17.84 -9.30
N GLY A 99 34.32 -17.69 -7.97
CA GLY A 99 35.40 -18.01 -7.04
C GLY A 99 35.71 -19.51 -6.93
N ALA A 100 34.68 -20.37 -7.02
CA ALA A 100 34.84 -21.82 -6.97
C ALA A 100 35.39 -22.45 -8.27
N ALA A 101 35.28 -21.74 -9.39
CA ALA A 101 35.81 -22.17 -10.69
C ALA A 101 37.29 -21.77 -10.92
N SER A 102 37.90 -21.07 -9.95
CA SER A 102 39.28 -20.57 -9.98
C SER A 102 40.25 -21.47 -9.21
#